data_AF-A5MYI6-F1
#
_entry.id   AF-A5MYI6-F1
#
_cell.length_a   1.000
_cell.length_b   1.000
_cell.length_c   1.000
_cell.angle_alpha   90.00
_cell.angle_beta   90.00
_cell.angle_gamma   90.00
#
_symmetry.space_group_name_H-M   'P 1'
#
loop_
_entity.id
_entity.type
_entity.pdbx_description
1 polymer ?
#
loop_
_entity_poly.entity_id
_entity_poly.type
_entity_poly.pdbx_seq_one_letter_code
_entity_poly.pdbx_strand_id
1 'polypeptide(L)'
;MNKTATYRNVFKDIENSTSTIYYTLPERTIAQKIYKLRMIKGYTQREFAEVCSIGYSSLCKYEIGLSKPKHVNLEKICQTFNMSIDYFL
;
A
#
# COMPACT_ATOMS: atom_id res chain seq x y z
N MET A 1 19.28 12.12 18.81
CA MET A 1 19.54 11.41 17.53
C MET A 1 18.63 10.18 17.46
N ASN A 2 17.71 10.14 16.48
CA ASN A 2 16.65 9.14 16.36
C ASN A 2 17.21 7.73 16.05
N LYS A 3 16.99 6.78 16.97
CA LYS A 3 17.45 5.37 16.89
C LYS A 3 16.53 4.45 16.06
N THR A 4 15.68 4.97 15.19
CA THR A 4 14.66 4.15 14.47
C THR A 4 14.99 3.88 12.99
N ALA A 5 16.06 4.46 12.44
CA ALA A 5 16.40 4.35 11.02
C ALA A 5 17.20 3.09 10.64
N THR A 6 17.71 2.31 11.60
CA THR A 6 18.73 1.29 11.32
C THR A 6 18.17 -0.11 11.09
N TYR A 7 16.96 -0.43 11.53
CA TYR A 7 16.41 -1.78 11.36
C TYR A 7 15.75 -2.00 9.99
N ARG A 8 15.07 -1.00 9.42
CA ARG A 8 14.29 -1.17 8.17
C ARG A 8 15.14 -1.36 6.91
N ASN A 9 16.31 -0.74 6.84
CA ASN A 9 17.16 -0.86 5.66
C ASN A 9 17.85 -2.23 5.56
N VAL A 10 17.92 -3.00 6.64
CA VAL A 10 18.55 -4.33 6.67
C VAL A 10 17.65 -5.42 6.07
N PHE A 11 16.32 -5.20 6.04
CA PHE A 11 15.36 -6.19 5.55
C PHE A 11 14.72 -5.85 4.20
N LYS A 12 15.01 -4.69 3.60
CA LYS A 12 14.49 -4.31 2.27
C LYS A 12 14.86 -5.34 1.19
N ASP A 13 16.00 -5.99 1.32
CA ASP A 13 16.47 -6.98 0.35
C ASP A 13 15.77 -8.35 0.47
N ILE A 14 15.16 -8.65 1.63
CA ILE A 14 14.48 -9.94 1.88
C ILE A 14 13.04 -9.95 1.32
N GLU A 15 12.43 -8.78 1.12
CA GLU A 15 11.00 -8.65 0.75
C GLU A 15 10.69 -9.02 -0.72
N ASN A 16 11.68 -9.08 -1.61
CA ASN A 16 11.43 -9.57 -2.99
C ASN A 16 11.03 -11.06 -3.02
N SER A 17 11.43 -11.85 -2.01
CA SER A 17 11.05 -13.27 -1.88
C SER A 17 9.65 -13.47 -1.28
N THR A 18 9.14 -12.49 -0.52
CA THR A 18 7.82 -12.55 0.13
C THR A 18 6.68 -12.12 -0.78
N SER A 19 6.94 -11.57 -1.96
CA SER A 19 5.90 -11.17 -2.92
C SER A 19 4.91 -12.32 -3.20
N THR A 20 5.42 -13.55 -3.29
CA THR A 20 4.65 -14.78 -3.62
C THR A 20 3.53 -15.09 -2.62
N ILE A 21 3.72 -14.82 -1.32
CA ILE A 21 2.70 -15.08 -0.28
C ILE A 21 1.59 -14.03 -0.25
N TYR A 22 1.82 -12.83 -0.81
CA TYR A 22 0.83 -11.77 -0.84
C TYR A 22 -0.16 -11.89 -1.99
N TYR A 23 0.15 -12.65 -3.05
CA TYR A 23 -0.80 -12.89 -4.13
C TYR A 23 -2.04 -13.69 -3.70
N THR A 24 -1.95 -14.45 -2.61
CA THR A 24 -3.06 -15.23 -2.04
C THR A 24 -3.96 -14.42 -1.09
N LEU A 25 -3.63 -13.15 -0.83
CA LEU A 25 -4.46 -12.27 0.00
C LEU A 25 -5.83 -12.02 -0.66
N PRO A 26 -6.90 -11.89 0.13
CA PRO A 26 -8.23 -11.61 -0.38
C PRO A 26 -8.29 -10.23 -1.04
N GLU A 27 -9.13 -10.06 -2.07
CA GLU A 27 -9.34 -8.80 -2.80
C GLU A 27 -10.84 -8.43 -2.85
N ARG A 28 -11.62 -8.89 -1.86
CA ARG A 28 -13.09 -8.73 -1.86
C ARG A 28 -13.52 -7.29 -1.67
N THR A 29 -12.67 -6.47 -1.08
CA THR A 29 -12.92 -5.04 -0.85
C THR A 29 -11.76 -4.19 -1.35
N ILE A 30 -12.04 -2.92 -1.66
CA ILE A 30 -11.04 -1.93 -2.07
C ILE A 30 -9.92 -1.80 -1.03
N ALA A 31 -10.28 -1.87 0.26
CA ALA A 31 -9.35 -1.88 1.38
C ALA A 31 -8.32 -3.03 1.26
N GLN A 32 -8.81 -4.22 0.96
CA GLN A 32 -7.96 -5.41 0.80
C GLN A 32 -7.10 -5.34 -0.46
N LYS A 33 -7.65 -4.84 -1.58
CA LYS A 33 -6.90 -4.58 -2.81
C LYS A 33 -5.72 -3.62 -2.58
N ILE A 34 -5.95 -2.52 -1.85
CA ILE A 34 -4.90 -1.55 -1.49
C ILE A 34 -3.85 -2.19 -0.59
N TYR A 35 -4.28 -2.91 0.47
CA TYR A 35 -3.37 -3.59 1.37
C TYR A 35 -2.49 -4.60 0.63
N LYS A 36 -3.10 -5.42 -0.23
CA LYS A 36 -2.39 -6.40 -1.05
C LYS A 36 -1.40 -5.74 -1.98
N LEU A 37 -1.79 -4.69 -2.71
CA LEU A 37 -0.90 -3.93 -3.59
C LEU A 37 0.31 -3.39 -2.80
N ARG A 38 0.06 -2.80 -1.62
CA ARG A 38 1.12 -2.27 -0.75
C ARG A 38 2.10 -3.37 -0.32
N MET A 39 1.58 -4.54 0.08
CA MET A 39 2.41 -5.66 0.50
C MET A 39 3.20 -6.28 -0.65
N ILE A 40 2.59 -6.46 -1.83
CA ILE A 40 3.28 -6.94 -3.05
C ILE A 40 4.45 -6.03 -3.43
N LYS A 41 4.29 -4.72 -3.22
CA LYS A 41 5.32 -3.72 -3.51
C LYS A 41 6.33 -3.49 -2.38
N GLY A 42 6.17 -4.13 -1.22
CA GLY A 42 7.10 -4.00 -0.09
C GLY A 42 7.13 -2.61 0.55
N TYR A 43 6.00 -1.87 0.50
CA TYR A 43 5.94 -0.54 1.11
C TYR A 43 5.34 -0.59 2.51
N THR A 44 5.91 0.20 3.42
CA THR A 44 5.22 0.54 4.67
C THR A 44 4.02 1.46 4.38
N GLN A 45 3.07 1.56 5.32
CA GLN A 45 1.95 2.49 5.19
C GLN A 45 2.40 3.95 5.00
N ARG A 46 3.52 4.36 5.59
CA ARG A 46 4.08 5.71 5.41
C ARG A 46 4.66 5.89 4.03
N GLU A 47 5.55 4.99 3.61
CA GLU A 47 6.15 5.05 2.27
C GLU A 47 5.09 4.98 1.18
N PHE A 48 4.12 4.08 1.30
CA PHE A 48 3.02 3.98 0.34
C PHE A 48 2.19 5.26 0.27
N ALA A 49 1.90 5.88 1.42
CA ALA A 49 1.18 7.14 1.48
C ALA A 49 1.95 8.29 0.81
N GLU A 50 3.26 8.37 1.06
CA GLU A 50 4.16 9.36 0.45
C GLU A 50 4.27 9.16 -1.07
N VAL A 51 4.52 7.92 -1.50
CA VAL A 51 4.66 7.53 -2.92
C VAL A 51 3.37 7.78 -3.70
N CYS A 52 2.21 7.48 -3.10
CA CYS A 52 0.90 7.73 -3.72
C CYS A 52 0.37 9.16 -3.48
N SER A 53 1.11 10.03 -2.78
CA SER A 53 0.66 11.39 -2.43
C SER A 53 -0.74 11.43 -1.78
N ILE A 54 -1.00 10.49 -0.87
CA ILE A 54 -2.22 10.38 -0.06
C ILE A 54 -1.92 10.61 1.43
N GLY A 55 -2.93 10.99 2.20
CA GLY A 55 -2.75 11.15 3.64
C GLY A 55 -2.54 9.81 4.33
N TYR A 56 -1.46 9.66 5.11
CA TYR A 56 -1.17 8.46 5.92
C TYR A 56 -2.36 8.03 6.78
N SER A 57 -2.99 8.98 7.47
CA SER A 57 -4.17 8.73 8.30
C SER A 57 -5.38 8.24 7.50
N SER A 58 -5.50 8.67 6.24
CA SER A 58 -6.54 8.21 5.34
C SER A 58 -6.26 6.78 4.88
N LEU A 59 -5.01 6.47 4.50
CA LEU A 59 -4.60 5.11 4.13
C LEU A 59 -4.86 4.11 5.27
N CYS A 60 -4.47 4.44 6.51
CA CYS A 60 -4.73 3.57 7.65
C CYS A 60 -6.24 3.28 7.79
N LYS A 61 -7.10 4.30 7.64
CA LYS A 61 -8.56 4.14 7.69
C LYS A 61 -9.12 3.31 6.54
N TYR A 62 -8.49 3.40 5.36
CA TYR A 62 -8.88 2.59 4.20
C TYR A 62 -8.58 1.12 4.44
N GLU A 63 -7.37 0.78 4.88
CA GLU A 63 -6.96 -0.63 5.10
C GLU A 63 -7.80 -1.34 6.17
N ILE A 64 -8.20 -0.63 7.23
CA ILE A 64 -9.07 -1.18 8.28
C ILE A 64 -10.57 -1.14 7.94
N GLY A 65 -10.94 -0.58 6.78
CA GLY A 65 -12.34 -0.49 6.33
C GLY A 65 -13.19 0.58 7.02
N LEU A 66 -12.60 1.46 7.83
CA LEU A 66 -13.32 2.57 8.48
C LEU A 66 -13.72 3.69 7.51
N SER A 67 -13.04 3.80 6.36
CA SER A 67 -13.36 4.79 5.34
C SER A 67 -13.17 4.20 3.94
N LYS A 68 -13.99 4.64 2.98
CA LYS A 68 -13.78 4.28 1.57
C LYS A 68 -12.88 5.34 0.91
N PRO A 69 -11.86 4.91 0.15
CA PRO A 69 -11.06 5.84 -0.64
C PRO A 69 -11.94 6.54 -1.68
N LYS A 70 -11.73 7.84 -1.83
CA LYS A 70 -12.38 8.61 -2.90
C LYS A 70 -11.71 8.29 -4.23
N HIS A 71 -12.45 8.50 -5.32
CA HIS A 71 -11.94 8.31 -6.68
C HIS A 71 -10.58 9.02 -6.91
N VAL A 72 -10.44 10.26 -6.44
CA VAL A 72 -9.18 11.03 -6.50
C VAL A 72 -7.99 10.32 -5.86
N ASN A 73 -8.19 9.63 -4.73
CA ASN A 73 -7.10 8.91 -4.06
C ASN A 73 -6.77 7.60 -4.77
N LEU A 74 -7.76 6.93 -5.37
CA LEU A 74 -7.54 5.75 -6.19
C LEU A 74 -6.79 6.11 -7.48
N GLU A 75 -7.14 7.22 -8.11
CA GLU A 75 -6.48 7.72 -9.31
C GLU A 75 -5.00 8.00 -9.04
N LYS A 76 -4.66 8.65 -7.92
CA LYS A 76 -3.26 8.85 -7.51
C LYS A 76 -2.48 7.54 -7.38
N ILE A 77 -3.05 6.54 -6.70
CA ILE A 77 -2.42 5.22 -6.56
C ILE A 77 -2.21 4.59 -7.94
N CYS A 78 -3.22 4.67 -8.81
CA CYS A 78 -3.18 4.15 -10.17
C CYS A 78 -2.09 4.84 -11.00
N GLN A 79 -1.99 6.16 -10.93
CA GLN A 79 -0.97 6.96 -11.62
C GLN A 79 0.44 6.58 -11.15
N THR A 80 0.65 6.42 -9.83
CA THR A 80 1.96 6.06 -9.28
C THR A 80 2.44 4.67 -9.72
N PHE A 81 1.51 3.71 -9.84
CA PHE A 81 1.85 2.33 -10.24
C PHE A 81 1.52 2.01 -11.70
N ASN A 82 1.12 3.01 -12.48
CA ASN A 82 0.69 2.90 -13.87
C ASN A 82 -0.37 1.78 -14.09
N MET A 83 -1.36 1.72 -13.18
CA MET A 83 -2.46 0.75 -13.16
C MET A 83 -3.78 1.35 -13.65
N SER A 84 -4.72 0.52 -14.10
CA SER A 84 -6.10 0.97 -14.36
C SER A 84 -6.89 1.06 -13.06
N ILE A 85 -7.77 2.07 -12.98
CA ILE A 85 -8.71 2.25 -11.86
C ILE A 85 -9.75 1.12 -11.78
N ASP A 86 -9.98 0.41 -12.89
CA ASP A 86 -10.84 -0.77 -12.96
C ASP A 86 -10.40 -1.87 -12.00
N TYR A 87 -9.11 -1.90 -11.63
CA TYR A 87 -8.63 -2.83 -10.61
C TYR A 87 -9.31 -2.59 -9.25
N PHE A 88 -9.71 -1.36 -8.93
CA PHE A 88 -10.34 -1.00 -7.65
C PHE A 88 -11.86 -0.90 -7.70
N LEU A 89 -12.46 -0.83 -8.89
CA LEU A 89 -13.90 -0.95 -9.10
C LEU A 89 -14.37 -2.40 -8.86
#